data_AF-A0A2W4PGB8-F1
#
_entry.id   AF-A0A2W4PGB8-F1
#
_cell.length_a   1.000
_cell.length_b   1.000
_cell.length_c   1.000
_cell.angle_alpha   90.00
_cell.angle_beta   90.00
_cell.angle_gamma   90.00
#
_symmetry.space_group_name_H-M   'P 1'
#
loop_
_entity.id
_entity.type
_entity.pdbx_description
1 polymer ?
#
loop_
_entity_poly.entity_id
_entity_poly.type
_entity_poly.pdbx_seq_one_letter_code
_entity_poly.pdbx_strand_id
1 'polypeptide(L)' 'MSSLTLRRIIVWVVSMALGFLVTAAFVTLILPWMGPNAGVPITIEKYGTLYFVTTAIPMGLVFVVWLDYFLDTRILPD' A
#
# COMPACT_ATOMS: atom_id res chain seq x y z
N MET A 1 -26.89 2.68 2.32
CA MET A 1 -25.82 1.71 1.99
C MET A 1 -26.02 0.46 2.80
N SER A 2 -25.85 -0.72 2.24
CA SER A 2 -25.87 -1.95 3.02
C SER A 2 -24.61 -2.06 3.87
N SER A 3 -24.66 -2.85 4.96
CA SER A 3 -23.48 -3.13 5.80
C SER A 3 -22.32 -3.69 4.97
N LEU A 4 -22.62 -4.52 3.95
CA LEU A 4 -21.63 -5.08 3.03
C LEU A 4 -20.94 -3.99 2.19
N THR A 5 -21.71 -3.06 1.60
CA THR A 5 -21.12 -1.96 0.82
C THR A 5 -20.21 -1.09 1.67
N LEU A 6 -20.60 -0.80 2.92
CA LEU A 6 -19.77 -0.02 3.83
C LEU A 6 -18.45 -0.74 4.15
N ARG A 7 -18.49 -2.05 4.45
CA ARG A 7 -17.27 -2.83 4.70
C ARG A 7 -16.33 -2.83 3.50
N ARG A 8 -16.86 -2.98 2.28
CA ARG A 8 -16.06 -2.92 1.04
C ARG A 8 -15.35 -1.59 0.87
N ILE A 9 -16.05 -0.47 1.10
CA ILE A 9 -15.45 0.87 1.04
C ILE A 9 -14.33 1.01 2.07
N ILE A 10 -14.56 0.55 3.31
CA ILE A 10 -13.56 0.58 4.38
C ILE A 10 -12.33 -0.23 3.97
N VAL A 11 -12.50 -1.46 3.46
CA VAL A 11 -11.39 -2.29 3.01
C VAL A 11 -10.57 -1.58 1.94
N TRP A 12 -11.21 -1.00 0.93
CA TRP A 12 -10.50 -0.25 -0.11
C TRP A 12 -9.70 0.93 0.45
N VAL A 13 -10.33 1.79 1.25
CA VAL A 13 -9.68 2.99 1.79
C VAL A 13 -8.53 2.62 2.72
N VAL A 14 -8.74 1.68 3.64
CA VAL A 14 -7.72 1.24 4.60
C VAL A 14 -6.57 0.56 3.87
N SER A 15 -6.86 -0.30 2.89
CA SER A 15 -5.83 -1.00 2.12
C SER A 15 -4.95 -0.04 1.33
N MET A 16 -5.55 0.98 0.68
CA MET A 16 -4.77 2.00 -0.02
C MET A 16 -3.92 2.81 0.96
N ALA A 17 -4.46 3.23 2.10
CA ALA A 17 -3.69 3.93 3.12
C ALA A 17 -2.50 3.09 3.61
N LEU A 18 -2.70 1.81 3.91
CA LEU A 18 -1.64 0.88 4.30
C LEU A 18 -0.61 0.70 3.19
N GLY A 19 -1.03 0.53 1.94
CA GLY A 19 -0.14 0.40 0.79
C GLY A 19 0.80 1.59 0.62
N PHE A 20 0.25 2.81 0.73
CA PHE A 20 1.03 4.05 0.69
C PHE A 20 1.98 4.18 1.88
N LEU A 21 1.53 3.90 3.10
CA LEU A 21 2.36 3.99 4.31
C LEU A 21 3.51 2.99 4.27
N VAL A 22 3.25 1.74 3.90
CA VAL A 22 4.26 0.68 3.81
C VAL A 22 5.27 1.00 2.72
N THR A 23 4.82 1.49 1.56
CA THR A 23 5.73 1.90 0.49
C THR A 23 6.57 3.09 0.91
N ALA A 24 6.00 4.08 1.61
CA ALA A 24 6.75 5.23 2.11
C ALA A 24 7.82 4.80 3.11
N ALA A 25 7.47 3.91 4.05
CA ALA A 25 8.42 3.32 4.99
C ALA A 25 9.53 2.55 4.26
N PHE A 26 9.19 1.75 3.24
CA PHE A 26 10.19 1.03 2.43
C PHE A 26 11.15 1.98 1.73
N VAL A 27 10.62 2.99 1.04
CA VAL A 27 11.42 3.95 0.27
C VAL A 27 12.33 4.78 1.17
N THR A 28 11.83 5.24 2.32
CA THR A 28 12.56 6.17 3.18
C THR A 28 13.46 5.47 4.20
N LEU A 29 13.11 4.26 4.65
CA LEU A 29 13.80 3.59 5.76
C LEU A 29 14.57 2.33 5.33
N ILE A 30 14.15 1.62 4.28
CA ILE A 30 14.74 0.32 3.88
C ILE A 30 15.63 0.46 2.66
N LEU A 31 15.12 1.06 1.58
CA LEU A 31 15.84 1.24 0.30
C LEU A 31 17.22 1.92 0.42
N PRO A 32 17.43 2.93 1.30
CA PRO A 32 18.75 3.50 1.55
C PRO A 32 19.83 2.49 1.89
N TRP A 33 19.47 1.38 2.53
CA TRP A 33 20.38 0.33 2.98
C TRP A 33 20.62 -0.77 1.95
N MET A 34 19.81 -0.81 0.88
CA MET A 34 19.84 -1.89 -0.12
C MET A 34 20.48 -1.49 -1.45
N GLY A 35 21.03 -0.27 -1.56
CA GLY A 35 21.51 0.28 -2.83
C GLY A 35 22.71 1.22 -2.70
N PRO A 36 23.05 1.98 -3.76
CA PRO A 36 24.24 2.82 -3.82
C PRO A 36 24.20 4.02 -2.86
N ASN A 37 23.08 4.23 -2.16
CA ASN A 37 22.89 5.33 -1.24
C ASN A 37 23.64 5.15 0.09
N ALA A 38 24.26 4.00 0.35
CA ALA A 38 25.12 3.74 1.52
C ALA A 38 24.47 4.13 2.87
N GLY A 39 23.16 3.90 3.01
CA GLY A 39 22.40 4.25 4.22
C GLY A 39 21.92 5.71 4.28
N VAL A 40 22.23 6.55 3.30
CA VAL A 40 21.72 7.92 3.22
C VAL A 40 20.23 7.90 2.86
N PRO A 41 19.34 8.41 3.74
CA PRO A 41 17.91 8.44 3.47
C PRO A 41 17.58 9.17 2.17
N ILE A 42 16.64 8.62 1.40
CA ILE A 42 16.14 9.25 0.18
C ILE A 42 14.70 9.70 0.38
N THR A 43 14.38 10.87 -0.16
CA THR A 43 13.00 11.37 -0.14
C THR A 43 12.17 10.70 -1.24
N ILE A 44 10.84 10.79 -1.12
CA ILE A 44 9.92 10.27 -2.14
C ILE A 44 10.11 11.03 -3.47
N GLU A 45 10.43 12.32 -3.43
CA GLU A 45 10.71 13.12 -4.63
C GLU A 45 11.95 12.58 -5.36
N LYS A 46 13.00 12.19 -4.62
CA LYS A 46 14.20 11.57 -5.20
C LYS A 46 13.93 10.17 -5.76
N TYR A 47 13.05 9.40 -5.11
CA TYR A 47 12.59 8.10 -5.63
C TYR A 47 11.73 8.26 -6.89
N GLY A 48 11.02 9.38 -7.00
CA GLY A 48 10.13 9.74 -8.10
C GLY A 48 8.67 9.47 -7.75
N THR A 49 7.84 10.50 -7.77
CA THR A 49 6.42 10.41 -7.39
C THR A 49 5.65 9.39 -8.22
N LEU A 50 5.93 9.31 -9.53
CA LEU A 50 5.28 8.32 -10.39
C LEU A 50 5.65 6.89 -9.97
N TYR A 51 6.94 6.62 -9.72
CA TYR A 51 7.41 5.32 -9.22
C TYR A 51 6.84 5.00 -7.85
N PHE A 52 6.73 5.99 -6.97
CA PHE A 52 6.11 5.83 -5.65
C PHE A 52 4.66 5.36 -5.78
N VAL A 53 3.86 6.03 -6.60
CA VAL A 53 2.45 5.68 -6.79
C VAL A 53 2.29 4.32 -7.47
N THR A 54 3.10 4.00 -8.49
CA THR A 54 3.04 2.68 -9.16
C THR A 54 3.55 1.54 -8.28
N THR A 55 4.31 1.83 -7.21
CA THR A 55 4.69 0.83 -6.19
C THR A 55 3.60 0.73 -5.11
N ALA A 56 3.06 1.85 -4.65
CA ALA A 56 2.12 1.93 -3.55
C ALA A 56 0.74 1.34 -3.88
N ILE A 57 0.25 1.52 -5.11
CA ILE A 57 -1.05 0.99 -5.52
C ILE A 57 -1.06 -0.56 -5.48
N PRO A 58 -0.13 -1.28 -6.14
CA PRO A 58 -0.04 -2.74 -6.01
C PRO A 58 0.14 -3.20 -4.56
N MET A 59 0.94 -2.49 -3.75
CA MET A 59 1.06 -2.79 -2.32
C MET A 59 -0.27 -2.67 -1.59
N GLY A 60 -1.06 -1.64 -1.92
CA GLY A 60 -2.42 -1.50 -1.41
C GLY A 60 -3.33 -2.66 -1.84
N LEU A 61 -3.20 -3.15 -3.07
CA LEU A 61 -3.97 -4.31 -3.52
C LEU A 61 -3.62 -5.60 -2.75
N VAL A 62 -2.36 -5.78 -2.33
CA VAL A 62 -1.99 -6.89 -1.43
C VAL A 62 -2.78 -6.82 -0.12
N PHE A 63 -2.93 -5.63 0.46
CA PHE A 63 -3.76 -5.44 1.64
C PHE A 63 -5.25 -5.67 1.36
N VAL A 64 -5.75 -5.33 0.17
CA VAL A 64 -7.13 -5.67 -0.23
C VAL A 64 -7.33 -7.18 -0.17
N VAL A 65 -6.42 -7.99 -0.72
CA VAL A 65 -6.54 -9.46 -0.67
C VAL A 65 -6.63 -9.95 0.77
N TRP A 66 -5.75 -9.47 1.65
CA TRP A 66 -5.72 -9.93 3.05
C TRP A 66 -6.97 -9.48 3.82
N LEU A 67 -7.35 -8.20 3.72
CA LEU A 67 -8.49 -7.68 4.45
C LEU A 67 -9.82 -8.20 3.91
N ASP A 68 -9.93 -8.45 2.61
CA ASP A 68 -11.11 -9.08 2.02
C ASP A 68 -11.32 -10.50 2.60
N TYR A 69 -10.24 -11.28 2.72
CA TYR A 69 -10.27 -12.60 3.34
C TYR A 69 -10.70 -12.55 4.81
N PHE A 70 -10.15 -11.65 5.61
CA PHE A 70 -10.47 -11.60 7.05
C PHE A 70 -11.83 -10.97 7.38
N LEU A 71 -12.35 -10.10 6.51
CA LEU A 71 -13.58 -9.34 6.76
C LEU A 71 -14.80 -9.83 5.94
N ASP A 72 -14.62 -10.89 5.15
CA ASP A 72 -15.64 -11.49 4.27
C ASP A 72 -16.35 -10.41 3.44
N THR A 73 -15.57 -9.55 2.79
CA THR A 73 -16.15 -8.44 2.02
C THR A 73 -16.54 -8.83 0.61
N ARG A 74 -16.13 -10.02 0.14
CA ARG A 74 -16.41 -10.55 -1.20
C ARG A 74 -16.11 -9.52 -2.28
N ILE A 75 -14.96 -8.87 -2.17
CA ILE A 75 -14.44 -7.96 -3.19
C ILE A 75 -13.86 -8.80 -4.31
N LEU A 76 -13.07 -9.82 -3.96
CA LEU A 76 -12.61 -10.85 -4.88
C LEU A 76 -13.72 -11.91 -5.06
N PRO A 77 -13.74 -12.60 -6.22
CA PRO A 77 -14.63 -13.72 -6.44
C PRO A 77 -14.30 -14.88 -5.48
N ASP A 78 -15.34 -15.59 -5.04
CA ASP A 78 -15.28 -16.78 -4.18
C ASP A 78 -14.71 -18.02 -4.91
#